data_AF-A0A940XYJ9-F1
#
_entry.id   AF-A0A940XYJ9-F1
#
_cell.length_a   1.000
_cell.length_b   1.000
_cell.length_c   1.000
_cell.angle_alpha   90.00
_cell.angle_beta   90.00
_cell.angle_gamma   90.00
#
_symmetry.space_group_name_H-M   'P 1'
#
loop_
_entity.id
_entity.type
_entity.pdbx_description
1 polymer ?
#
loop_
_entity_poly.entity_id
_entity_poly.type
_entity_poly.pdbx_seq_one_letter_code
_entity_poly.pdbx_strand_id
1 'polypeptide(L)'
;MASGEAGPETDAVRREFALERYRYILQQINAVNENAHRFLALYQTLATALVSAALALFVGYRNWDVPASTARGGVIGLLILATVVAAFTSTLILVGALAWLDFRNEECDITDEVVGPGFRKRPRPGNFLRWYETYVLLFIIVSVIAMWVLAAFLLLPAMR
;
A
#
# COMPACT_ATOMS: atom_id res chain seq x y z
N MET A 1 42.83 0.45 34.68
CA MET A 1 41.50 0.44 34.03
C MET A 1 40.97 1.86 34.10
N ALA A 2 41.22 2.66 33.07
CA ALA A 2 40.74 4.03 33.01
C ALA A 2 39.32 4.00 32.41
N SER A 3 38.33 4.27 33.25
CA SER A 3 37.00 4.70 32.84
C SER A 3 37.16 6.05 32.15
N GLY A 4 37.29 6.04 30.82
CA GLY A 4 37.30 7.26 30.02
C GLY A 4 35.93 7.89 30.05
N GLU A 5 35.77 8.95 30.84
CA GLU A 5 34.63 9.86 30.74
C GLU A 5 34.62 10.40 29.29
N ALA A 6 33.56 10.08 28.55
CA ALA A 6 33.33 10.71 27.25
C ALA A 6 33.27 12.22 27.47
N GLY A 7 34.12 12.97 26.78
CA GLY A 7 34.17 14.42 26.93
C GLY A 7 32.88 15.07 26.43
N PRO A 8 32.54 16.29 26.89
CA PRO A 8 31.33 17.01 26.49
C PRO A 8 31.22 17.20 24.96
N GLU A 9 32.34 17.21 24.25
CA GLU A 9 32.41 17.26 22.78
C GLU A 9 31.93 15.96 22.11
N THR A 10 32.22 14.79 22.70
CA THR A 10 31.78 13.48 22.19
C THR A 10 30.27 13.32 22.35
N ASP A 11 29.72 13.81 23.46
CA ASP A 11 28.27 13.82 23.71
C ASP A 11 27.51 14.79 22.82
N ALA A 12 28.11 15.91 22.44
CA ALA A 12 27.53 16.87 21.50
C ALA A 12 27.42 16.26 20.09
N VAL A 13 28.50 15.66 19.59
CA VAL A 13 28.52 14.97 18.29
C VAL A 13 27.50 13.82 18.25
N ARG A 14 27.39 13.05 19.34
CA ARG A 14 26.42 11.95 19.46
C ARG A 14 24.96 12.44 19.35
N ARG A 15 24.64 13.56 20.01
CA ARG A 15 23.31 14.18 19.93
C ARG A 15 23.00 14.72 18.54
N GLU A 16 23.98 15.35 17.89
CA GLU A 16 23.83 15.87 16.54
C GLU A 16 23.55 14.74 15.54
N PHE A 17 24.32 13.66 15.60
CA PHE A 17 24.08 12.47 14.78
C PHE A 17 22.70 11.82 15.05
N ALA A 18 22.30 11.73 16.33
CA ALA A 18 20.98 11.21 16.70
C ALA A 18 19.84 12.09 16.17
N LEU A 19 20.01 13.42 16.18
CA LEU A 19 19.05 14.36 15.61
C LEU A 19 18.94 14.22 14.09
N GLU A 20 20.05 14.04 13.37
CA GLU A 20 20.04 13.80 11.92
C GLU A 20 19.33 12.49 11.57
N ARG A 21 19.66 11.40 12.29
CA ARG A 21 18.99 10.11 12.09
C ARG A 21 17.49 10.21 12.38
N TYR A 22 17.11 10.93 13.44
CA TYR A 22 15.71 11.17 13.77
C TYR A 22 14.98 11.95 12.66
N ARG A 23 15.59 13.02 12.13
CA ARG A 23 15.04 13.77 10.99
C ARG A 23 14.87 12.89 9.76
N TYR A 24 15.86 12.06 9.45
CA TYR A 24 15.79 11.10 8.35
C TYR A 24 14.64 10.11 8.51
N ILE A 25 14.49 9.50 9.70
CA ILE A 25 13.39 8.56 9.99
C ILE A 25 12.03 9.22 9.82
N LEU A 26 11.83 10.44 10.33
CA LEU A 26 10.58 11.17 10.15
C LEU A 26 10.28 11.44 8.66
N GLN A 27 11.30 11.77 7.87
CA GLN A 27 11.15 11.93 6.41
C GLN A 27 10.75 10.60 5.73
N GLN A 28 11.37 9.48 6.12
CA GLN A 28 11.02 8.16 5.58
C GLN A 28 9.59 7.75 5.94
N ILE A 29 9.17 7.97 7.20
CA ILE A 29 7.79 7.70 7.64
C ILE A 29 6.79 8.51 6.80
N ASN A 30 7.07 9.80 6.57
CA ASN A 30 6.21 10.65 5.75
C ASN A 30 6.17 10.18 4.28
N ALA A 31 7.33 9.82 3.71
CA ALA A 31 7.41 9.31 2.35
C ALA A 31 6.64 7.99 2.16
N VAL A 32 6.73 7.07 3.13
CA VAL A 32 5.98 5.81 3.12
C VAL A 32 4.48 6.06 3.16
N ASN A 33 4.02 7.00 3.99
CA ASN A 33 2.61 7.38 4.08
C ASN A 33 2.09 8.01 2.77
N GLU A 34 2.87 8.91 2.16
CA GLU A 34 2.51 9.52 0.88
C GLU A 34 2.48 8.48 -0.25
N ASN A 35 3.42 7.54 -0.26
CA ASN A 35 3.46 6.45 -1.23
C ASN A 35 2.22 5.56 -1.16
N ALA A 36 1.67 5.30 0.03
CA ALA A 36 0.42 4.53 0.17
C ALA A 36 -0.74 5.19 -0.60
N HIS A 37 -0.89 6.50 -0.48
CA HIS A 37 -1.90 7.26 -1.25
C HIS A 37 -1.63 7.25 -2.75
N ARG A 38 -0.35 7.39 -3.16
CA ARG A 38 0.04 7.32 -4.58
C ARG A 38 -0.29 5.95 -5.19
N PHE A 39 -0.02 4.86 -4.46
CA PHE A 39 -0.33 3.51 -4.91
C PHE A 39 -1.84 3.28 -5.01
N LEU A 40 -2.63 3.84 -4.10
CA LEU A 40 -4.09 3.79 -4.21
C LEU A 40 -4.60 4.54 -5.45
N ALA A 41 -4.09 5.74 -5.73
CA ALA A 41 -4.47 6.51 -6.90
C ALA A 41 -4.11 5.79 -8.21
N LEU A 42 -2.93 5.17 -8.27
CA LEU A 42 -2.52 4.33 -9.40
C LEU A 42 -3.47 3.14 -9.58
N TYR A 43 -3.83 2.46 -8.48
CA TYR A 43 -4.80 1.37 -8.52
C TYR A 43 -6.16 1.83 -9.06
N GLN A 44 -6.72 2.93 -8.52
CA GLN A 44 -8.00 3.46 -8.96
C GLN A 44 -7.99 3.81 -10.45
N THR A 45 -6.90 4.41 -10.93
CA THR A 45 -6.73 4.78 -12.35
C THR A 45 -6.73 3.55 -13.24
N LEU A 46 -5.90 2.55 -12.92
CA LEU A 46 -5.80 1.31 -13.69
C LEU A 46 -7.09 0.48 -13.62
N ALA A 47 -7.66 0.33 -12.43
CA ALA A 47 -8.92 -0.40 -12.24
C ALA A 47 -10.05 0.25 -13.05
N THR A 48 -10.18 1.57 -12.99
CA THR A 48 -11.21 2.30 -13.76
C THR A 48 -11.01 2.10 -15.26
N ALA A 49 -9.77 2.19 -15.75
CA ALA A 49 -9.46 1.98 -17.16
C ALA A 49 -9.80 0.55 -17.63
N LEU A 50 -9.40 -0.46 -16.85
CA LEU A 50 -9.65 -1.86 -17.18
C LEU A 50 -11.13 -2.23 -17.11
N VAL A 51 -11.85 -1.75 -16.10
CA VAL A 51 -13.31 -1.95 -15.97
C VAL A 51 -14.04 -1.26 -17.11
N SER A 52 -13.65 -0.03 -17.45
CA SER A 52 -14.24 0.70 -18.58
C SER A 52 -13.99 -0.02 -19.90
N ALA A 53 -12.78 -0.57 -20.11
CA ALA A 53 -12.48 -1.38 -21.28
C ALA A 53 -13.32 -2.66 -21.34
N ALA A 54 -13.51 -3.34 -20.20
CA ALA A 54 -14.33 -4.55 -20.13
C ALA A 54 -15.81 -4.25 -20.43
N LEU A 55 -16.32 -3.14 -19.90
CA LEU A 55 -17.69 -2.68 -20.17
C LEU A 55 -17.86 -2.25 -21.64
N ALA A 56 -16.89 -1.52 -22.19
CA ALA A 56 -16.90 -1.13 -23.60
C ALA A 56 -16.88 -2.35 -24.53
N LEU A 57 -16.07 -3.37 -24.21
CA LEU A 57 -16.08 -4.63 -24.95
C LEU A 57 -17.43 -5.35 -24.84
N PHE A 58 -18.02 -5.41 -23.64
CA PHE A 58 -19.33 -6.02 -23.43
C PHE A 58 -20.46 -5.32 -24.20
N VAL A 59 -20.48 -3.99 -24.23
CA VAL A 59 -21.52 -3.22 -24.94
C VAL A 59 -21.24 -3.20 -26.46
N GLY A 60 -19.97 -3.17 -26.85
CA GLY A 60 -19.53 -2.94 -28.22
C GLY A 60 -19.35 -4.19 -29.08
N TYR A 61 -19.18 -5.40 -28.51
CA TYR A 61 -18.74 -6.56 -29.29
C TYR A 61 -19.62 -6.88 -30.50
N ARG A 62 -20.95 -6.68 -30.39
CA ARG A 62 -21.89 -6.89 -31.51
C ARG A 62 -21.71 -5.87 -32.64
N ASN A 63 -21.44 -4.62 -32.29
CA ASN A 63 -21.24 -3.55 -33.27
C ASN A 63 -19.83 -3.62 -33.91
N TRP A 64 -18.88 -4.22 -33.22
CA TRP A 64 -17.51 -4.43 -33.69
C TRP A 64 -17.33 -5.75 -34.45
N ASP A 65 -18.42 -6.51 -34.67
CA ASP A 65 -18.42 -7.83 -35.32
C ASP A 65 -17.43 -8.82 -34.66
N VAL A 66 -17.25 -8.69 -33.34
CA VAL A 66 -16.38 -9.56 -32.56
C VAL A 66 -17.17 -10.79 -32.11
N PRO A 67 -16.67 -12.02 -32.34
CA PRO A 67 -17.34 -13.22 -31.87
C PRO A 67 -17.56 -13.19 -30.35
N ALA A 68 -18.73 -13.60 -29.89
CA ALA A 68 -19.09 -13.60 -28.46
C ALA A 68 -18.08 -14.40 -27.61
N SER A 69 -17.52 -15.49 -28.15
CA SER A 69 -16.47 -16.29 -27.50
C SER A 69 -15.18 -15.49 -27.28
N THR A 70 -14.73 -14.75 -28.29
CA THR A 70 -13.55 -13.87 -28.21
C THR A 70 -13.79 -12.72 -27.24
N ALA A 71 -14.95 -12.07 -27.30
CA ALA A 71 -15.29 -10.97 -26.41
C ALA A 71 -15.38 -11.43 -24.94
N ARG A 72 -15.96 -12.61 -24.69
CA ARG A 72 -15.97 -13.25 -23.37
C ARG A 72 -14.56 -13.53 -22.85
N GLY A 73 -13.68 -14.07 -23.70
CA GLY A 73 -12.27 -14.25 -23.37
C GLY A 73 -11.58 -12.92 -23.02
N GLY A 74 -11.87 -11.86 -23.76
CA GLY A 74 -11.36 -10.51 -23.50
C GLY A 74 -11.82 -9.94 -22.16
N VAL A 75 -13.10 -10.06 -21.81
CA VAL A 75 -13.62 -9.62 -20.50
C VAL A 75 -12.92 -10.37 -19.35
N ILE A 76 -12.77 -11.69 -19.47
CA ILE A 76 -12.05 -12.51 -18.48
C ILE A 76 -10.57 -12.07 -18.38
N GLY A 77 -9.91 -11.86 -19.51
CA GLY A 77 -8.52 -11.38 -19.55
C GLY A 77 -8.34 -10.03 -18.87
N LEU A 78 -9.26 -9.08 -19.09
CA LEU A 78 -9.25 -7.77 -18.44
C LEU A 78 -9.47 -7.87 -16.92
N LEU A 79 -10.35 -8.77 -16.47
CA LEU A 79 -10.56 -9.03 -15.03
C LEU A 79 -9.34 -9.69 -14.38
N ILE A 80 -8.67 -10.61 -15.07
CA ILE A 80 -7.40 -11.17 -14.60
C ILE A 80 -6.35 -10.07 -14.48
N LEU A 81 -6.22 -9.20 -15.47
CA LEU A 81 -5.28 -8.08 -15.42
C LEU A 81 -5.60 -7.12 -14.26
N ALA A 82 -6.88 -6.80 -14.03
CA ALA A 82 -7.31 -6.01 -12.88
C ALA A 82 -6.96 -6.68 -11.54
N THR A 83 -7.05 -8.01 -11.48
CA THR A 83 -6.67 -8.81 -10.30
C THR A 83 -5.16 -8.76 -10.06
N VAL A 84 -4.34 -8.83 -11.12
CA VAL A 84 -2.88 -8.69 -11.02
C VAL A 84 -2.51 -7.30 -10.51
N VAL A 85 -3.12 -6.24 -11.04
CA VAL A 85 -2.91 -4.86 -10.58
C VAL A 85 -3.30 -4.73 -9.11
N ALA A 86 -4.44 -5.28 -8.70
CA ALA A 86 -4.89 -5.28 -7.31
C ALA A 86 -3.90 -6.00 -6.37
N ALA A 87 -3.42 -7.17 -6.77
CA ALA A 87 -2.45 -7.95 -6.00
C ALA A 87 -1.11 -7.21 -5.85
N PHE A 88 -0.63 -6.59 -6.94
CA PHE A 88 0.58 -5.80 -6.92
C PHE A 88 0.46 -4.58 -5.99
N THR A 89 -0.60 -3.78 -6.13
CA THR A 89 -0.85 -2.63 -5.24
C THR A 89 -0.98 -3.08 -3.78
N SER A 90 -1.70 -4.17 -3.52
CA SER A 90 -1.86 -4.69 -2.15
C SER A 90 -0.51 -5.06 -1.55
N THR A 91 0.37 -5.68 -2.33
CA THR A 91 1.74 -6.03 -1.91
C THR A 91 2.55 -4.78 -1.56
N LEU A 92 2.49 -3.73 -2.40
CA LEU A 92 3.19 -2.46 -2.13
C LEU A 92 2.70 -1.79 -0.84
N ILE A 93 1.39 -1.79 -0.60
CA ILE A 93 0.81 -1.24 0.63
C ILE A 93 1.25 -2.06 1.86
N LEU A 94 1.25 -3.39 1.76
CA LEU A 94 1.71 -4.27 2.84
C LEU A 94 3.18 -4.04 3.18
N VAL A 95 4.06 -3.99 2.16
CA VAL A 95 5.49 -3.72 2.36
C VAL A 95 5.69 -2.32 2.94
N GLY A 96 4.94 -1.31 2.47
CA GLY A 96 4.96 0.03 3.04
C GLY A 96 4.55 0.04 4.52
N ALA A 97 3.49 -0.67 4.88
CA ALA A 97 3.05 -0.80 6.28
C ALA A 97 4.11 -1.48 7.17
N LEU A 98 4.81 -2.50 6.66
CA LEU A 98 5.92 -3.15 7.38
C LEU A 98 7.11 -2.19 7.55
N ALA A 99 7.52 -1.48 6.48
CA ALA A 99 8.58 -0.49 6.56
C ALA A 99 8.23 0.63 7.56
N TRP A 100 6.97 1.06 7.62
CA TRP A 100 6.51 2.01 8.62
C TRP A 100 6.67 1.48 10.05
N LEU A 101 6.37 0.21 10.31
CA LEU A 101 6.57 -0.39 11.65
C LEU A 101 8.05 -0.35 12.05
N ASP A 102 8.94 -0.70 11.12
CA ASP A 102 10.38 -0.71 11.37
C ASP A 102 10.89 0.69 11.67
N PHE A 103 10.57 1.69 10.84
CA PHE A 103 10.96 3.07 11.09
C PHE A 103 10.39 3.62 12.41
N ARG A 104 9.16 3.24 12.78
CA ARG A 104 8.56 3.65 14.06
C ARG A 104 9.19 2.97 15.26
N ASN A 105 9.70 1.75 15.13
CA ASN A 105 10.49 1.09 16.17
C ASN A 105 11.84 1.81 16.33
N GLU A 106 12.53 2.10 15.23
CA GLU A 106 13.80 2.85 15.26
C GLU A 106 13.64 4.24 15.89
N GLU A 107 12.54 4.93 15.60
CA GLU A 107 12.22 6.22 16.22
C GLU A 107 12.06 6.10 17.76
N CYS A 108 11.40 5.04 18.22
CA CYS A 108 11.25 4.77 19.66
C CYS A 108 12.63 4.47 20.29
N ASP A 109 13.48 3.71 19.62
CA ASP A 109 14.81 3.37 20.12
C ASP A 109 15.69 4.63 20.29
N ILE A 110 15.69 5.54 19.30
CA ILE A 110 16.45 6.80 19.38
C ILE A 110 15.90 7.72 20.47
N THR A 111 14.58 7.83 20.60
CA THR A 111 13.97 8.70 21.62
C THR A 111 14.17 8.17 23.03
N ASP A 112 14.15 6.85 23.21
CA ASP A 112 14.48 6.21 24.48
C ASP A 112 15.96 6.43 24.86
N GLU A 113 16.89 6.41 23.89
CA GLU A 113 18.31 6.67 24.12
C GLU A 113 18.63 8.14 24.47
N VAL A 114 17.96 9.09 23.81
CA VAL A 114 18.30 10.52 23.92
C VAL A 114 17.51 11.25 25.02
N VAL A 115 16.23 10.91 25.22
CA VAL A 115 15.34 11.62 26.16
C VAL A 115 15.16 10.83 27.45
N GLY A 116 14.99 9.51 27.34
CA GLY A 116 14.82 8.62 28.47
C GLY A 116 13.87 7.46 28.17
N PRO A 117 14.02 6.33 28.86
CA PRO A 117 13.30 5.11 28.55
C PRO A 117 11.78 5.27 28.72
N GLY A 118 11.03 4.82 27.72
CA GLY A 118 9.57 4.83 27.75
C GLY A 118 8.96 6.17 27.38
N PHE A 119 9.74 7.10 26.81
CA PHE A 119 9.24 8.39 26.35
C PHE A 119 8.13 8.21 25.30
N ARG A 120 8.28 7.23 24.40
CA ARG A 120 7.28 6.89 23.38
C ARG A 120 6.94 5.41 23.39
N LYS A 121 5.64 5.08 23.34
CA LYS A 121 5.18 3.69 23.25
C LYS A 121 5.44 3.12 21.85
N ARG A 122 6.05 1.93 21.80
CA ARG A 122 6.25 1.16 20.56
C ARG A 122 4.92 0.87 19.85
N PRO A 123 4.90 0.87 18.50
CA PRO A 123 3.72 0.48 17.75
C PRO A 123 3.31 -0.96 18.11
N ARG A 124 2.05 -1.14 18.51
CA ARG A 124 1.48 -2.48 18.72
C ARG A 124 0.83 -2.92 17.43
N PRO A 125 1.29 -4.03 16.80
CA PRO A 125 0.70 -4.50 15.54
C PRO A 125 -0.80 -4.79 15.71
N GLY A 126 -1.25 -5.25 16.88
CA GLY A 126 -2.67 -5.53 17.17
C GLY A 126 -3.65 -4.36 17.02
N ASN A 127 -3.20 -3.14 16.71
CA ASN A 127 -4.05 -1.99 16.42
C ASN A 127 -4.29 -1.77 14.90
N PHE A 128 -4.18 -2.81 14.06
CA PHE A 128 -4.41 -2.76 12.62
C PHE A 128 -5.72 -2.06 12.21
N LEU A 129 -6.79 -2.16 13.01
CA LEU A 129 -8.07 -1.48 12.74
C LEU A 129 -8.00 0.06 12.79
N ARG A 130 -6.93 0.64 13.35
CA ARG A 130 -6.70 2.09 13.31
C ARG A 130 -5.95 2.53 12.05
N TRP A 131 -5.41 1.60 11.29
CA TRP A 131 -4.56 1.90 10.16
C TRP A 131 -5.41 2.12 8.93
N TYR A 132 -5.24 3.28 8.32
CA TYR A 132 -5.88 3.61 7.06
C TYR A 132 -5.58 2.56 5.98
N GLU A 133 -4.36 2.04 5.96
CA GLU A 133 -3.87 1.00 5.05
C GLU A 133 -4.73 -0.26 5.10
N THR A 134 -5.26 -0.61 6.27
CA THR A 134 -6.13 -1.80 6.42
C THR A 134 -7.44 -1.61 5.67
N TYR A 135 -8.02 -0.40 5.72
CA TYR A 135 -9.23 -0.09 4.98
C TYR A 135 -8.99 0.04 3.48
N VAL A 136 -7.80 0.51 3.07
CA VAL A 136 -7.41 0.53 1.66
C VAL A 136 -7.29 -0.89 1.10
N LEU A 137 -6.62 -1.79 1.82
CA LEU A 137 -6.52 -3.20 1.42
C LEU A 137 -7.89 -3.86 1.35
N LEU A 138 -8.74 -3.63 2.35
CA LEU A 138 -10.11 -4.12 2.34
C LEU A 138 -10.89 -3.60 1.13
N PHE A 139 -10.77 -2.31 0.81
CA PHE A 139 -11.39 -1.72 -0.37
C PHE A 139 -10.94 -2.39 -1.67
N ILE A 140 -9.64 -2.63 -1.85
CA ILE A 140 -9.09 -3.31 -3.03
C ILE A 140 -9.61 -4.75 -3.13
N ILE A 141 -9.67 -5.48 -2.01
CA ILE A 141 -10.16 -6.87 -1.98
C ILE A 141 -11.65 -6.90 -2.35
N VAL A 142 -12.46 -6.07 -1.70
CA VAL A 142 -13.90 -6.01 -1.93
C VAL A 142 -14.22 -5.59 -3.36
N SER A 143 -13.50 -4.61 -3.92
CA SER A 143 -13.72 -4.17 -5.30
C SER A 143 -13.39 -5.28 -6.30
N VAL A 144 -12.30 -6.04 -6.11
CA VAL A 144 -11.97 -7.18 -6.98
C VAL A 144 -13.03 -8.28 -6.91
N ILE A 145 -13.47 -8.63 -5.71
CA ILE A 145 -14.56 -9.61 -5.52
C ILE A 145 -15.82 -9.12 -6.23
N ALA A 146 -16.20 -7.86 -6.04
CA ALA A 146 -17.37 -7.28 -6.68
C ALA A 146 -17.25 -7.30 -8.22
N MET A 147 -16.09 -6.96 -8.78
CA MET A 147 -15.84 -7.03 -10.23
C MET A 147 -16.07 -8.44 -10.78
N TRP A 148 -15.50 -9.46 -10.12
CA TRP A 148 -15.68 -10.86 -10.53
C TRP A 148 -17.12 -11.34 -10.39
N VAL A 149 -17.79 -11.01 -9.29
CA VAL A 149 -19.20 -11.36 -9.05
C VAL A 149 -20.09 -10.72 -10.12
N LEU A 150 -19.96 -9.42 -10.37
CA LEU A 150 -20.73 -8.72 -11.39
C LEU A 150 -20.47 -9.31 -12.78
N ALA A 151 -19.22 -9.62 -13.11
CA ALA A 151 -18.91 -10.25 -14.39
C ALA A 151 -19.52 -11.65 -14.53
N ALA A 152 -19.38 -12.49 -13.51
CA ALA A 152 -19.86 -13.86 -13.52
C ALA A 152 -21.39 -13.96 -13.62
N PHE A 153 -22.12 -13.08 -12.92
CA PHE A 153 -23.58 -13.13 -12.87
C PHE A 153 -24.29 -12.24 -13.89
N LEU A 154 -23.68 -11.13 -14.33
CA LEU A 154 -24.32 -10.17 -15.23
C LEU A 154 -23.70 -10.19 -16.63
N LEU A 155 -22.39 -9.98 -16.74
CA LEU A 155 -21.73 -9.79 -18.05
C LEU A 155 -21.64 -11.10 -18.84
N LEU A 156 -20.96 -12.10 -18.27
CA LEU A 156 -20.65 -13.35 -18.98
C LEU A 156 -21.89 -14.14 -19.42
N PRO A 157 -22.97 -14.25 -18.63
CA PRO A 157 -24.18 -14.95 -19.05
C PRO A 157 -24.95 -14.25 -20.18
N ALA A 158 -24.82 -12.92 -20.26
CA ALA A 158 -25.47 -12.08 -21.28
C ALA A 158 -24.71 -12.07 -22.62
N MET A 159 -23.43 -12.47 -22.63
CA MET A 159 -22.62 -12.61 -23.86
C MET A 159 -22.89 -13.95 -24.55
N ARG A 160 -24.09 -14.07 -25.12
CA ARG A 160 -24.49 -15.15 -26.03
C ARG A 160 -24.45 -14.68 -27.48
#